data_AF-A0A651EHQ5-F1
#
_entry.id   AF-A0A651EHQ5-F1
#
_cell.length_a   1.000
_cell.length_b   1.000
_cell.length_c   1.000
_cell.angle_alpha   90.00
_cell.angle_beta   90.00
_cell.angle_gamma   90.00
#
_symmetry.space_group_name_H-M   'P 1'
#
loop_
_entity.id
_entity.type
_entity.pdbx_description
1 polymer ?
#
loop_
_entity_poly.entity_id
_entity_poly.type
_entity_poly.pdbx_seq_one_letter_code
_entity_poly.pdbx_strand_id
1 'polypeptide(L)'
;MSRLRGFVAEHRALLRIGGVDARDWLQGLVSNDVRHLAPGRPVYAAMLTPQGKYLFDFFLVEAGDGAVLIDVAADRAAALAQRLSMYRLRRAVTVEAETSASVALVWGDGPAPAVDRALVVRDPRTPALGWRVYADDGEAVPADVAPATRADYDALRVALGVPETGVELIPDDTFILEAGFERLHGVDFRKGCYVGQEVTA
;
A
#
# COMPACT_ATOMS: atom_id res chain seq x y z
N MET A 1 13.03 -14.17 -22.69
CA MET A 1 13.35 -12.73 -22.64
C MET A 1 12.30 -12.08 -21.78
N SER A 2 12.71 -11.27 -20.80
CA SER A 2 11.81 -10.49 -19.94
C SER A 2 10.93 -9.57 -20.80
N ARG A 3 9.64 -9.47 -20.48
CA ARG A 3 8.67 -8.53 -21.07
C ARG A 3 8.12 -7.57 -20.03
N LEU A 4 8.94 -7.28 -19.02
CA LEU A 4 8.60 -6.30 -18.00
C LEU A 4 8.47 -4.92 -18.61
N ARG A 5 7.49 -4.18 -18.11
CA ARG A 5 7.30 -2.76 -18.38
C ARG A 5 6.92 -2.03 -17.10
N GLY A 6 7.23 -0.75 -17.01
CA GLY A 6 7.01 0.00 -15.78
C GLY A 6 7.22 1.49 -15.90
N PHE A 7 6.86 2.21 -14.84
CA PHE A 7 6.99 3.66 -14.73
C PHE A 7 7.13 4.08 -13.27
N VAL A 8 7.71 5.26 -13.05
CA VAL A 8 7.72 5.92 -11.74
C VAL A 8 6.33 6.46 -11.44
N ALA A 9 5.75 6.05 -10.33
CA ALA A 9 4.38 6.31 -9.95
C ALA A 9 4.25 7.58 -9.11
N GLU A 10 4.32 8.75 -9.76
CA GLU A 10 4.22 10.07 -9.09
C GLU A 10 2.89 10.32 -8.35
N HIS A 11 1.86 9.53 -8.66
CA HIS A 11 0.57 9.54 -7.97
C HIS A 11 0.57 8.75 -6.66
N ARG A 12 1.72 8.19 -6.25
CA ARG A 12 1.93 7.50 -4.98
C ARG A 12 2.88 8.31 -4.12
N ALA A 13 2.65 8.27 -2.82
CA ALA A 13 3.53 8.87 -1.83
C ALA A 13 3.80 7.88 -0.70
N LEU A 14 4.90 8.11 0.00
CA LEU A 14 5.31 7.30 1.13
C LEU A 14 5.15 8.10 2.44
N LEU A 15 4.60 7.44 3.45
CA LEU A 15 4.73 7.87 4.85
C LEU A 15 5.61 6.86 5.58
N ARG A 16 6.40 7.34 6.53
CA ARG A 16 7.23 6.52 7.41
C ARG A 16 6.66 6.51 8.80
N ILE A 17 6.39 5.32 9.32
CA ILE A 17 5.88 5.07 10.66
C ILE A 17 7.00 4.46 11.50
N GLY A 18 7.58 5.28 12.38
CA GLY A 18 8.65 4.88 13.28
C GLY A 18 8.13 4.60 14.69
N GLY A 19 9.02 4.04 15.51
CA GLY A 19 8.78 3.79 16.94
C GLY A 19 8.38 2.35 17.27
N VAL A 20 8.69 1.93 18.50
CA VAL A 20 8.59 0.54 18.96
C VAL A 20 7.15 0.01 18.97
N ASP A 21 6.16 0.90 19.10
CA ASP A 21 4.74 0.53 19.14
C ASP A 21 4.08 0.54 17.74
N ALA A 22 4.81 0.86 16.67
CA ALA A 22 4.22 1.16 15.36
C ALA A 22 3.32 0.04 14.82
N ARG A 23 3.79 -1.21 14.86
CA ARG A 23 3.04 -2.37 14.33
C ARG A 23 1.79 -2.66 15.14
N ASP A 24 1.92 -2.74 16.47
CA ASP A 24 0.79 -3.00 17.38
C ASP A 24 -0.24 -1.88 17.34
N TRP A 25 0.20 -0.65 17.12
CA TRP A 25 -0.68 0.48 16.93
C TRP A 25 -1.45 0.40 15.61
N LEU A 26 -0.77 0.16 14.49
CA LEU A 26 -1.41 -0.04 13.18
C LEU A 26 -2.36 -1.23 13.20
N GLN A 27 -2.05 -2.30 13.95
CA GLN A 27 -2.88 -3.49 14.07
C GLN A 27 -4.32 -3.18 14.50
N GLY A 28 -4.52 -2.20 15.37
CA GLY A 28 -5.86 -1.79 15.82
C GLY A 28 -6.58 -0.81 14.89
N LEU A 29 -5.92 -0.28 13.86
CA LEU A 29 -6.44 0.81 13.02
C LEU A 29 -6.84 0.38 11.60
N VAL A 30 -6.31 -0.75 11.13
CA VAL A 30 -6.42 -1.15 9.73
C VAL A 30 -7.17 -2.47 9.56
N SER A 31 -7.73 -2.71 8.37
CA SER A 31 -8.59 -3.89 8.08
C SER A 31 -7.84 -5.22 7.98
N ASN A 32 -6.52 -5.19 7.78
CA ASN A 32 -5.72 -6.40 7.58
C ASN A 32 -4.74 -6.64 8.74
N ASP A 33 -4.20 -7.86 8.83
CA ASP A 33 -3.30 -8.26 9.89
C ASP A 33 -1.86 -7.80 9.62
N VAL A 34 -1.42 -6.77 10.35
CA VAL A 34 -0.07 -6.20 10.28
C VAL A 34 0.99 -7.20 10.78
N ARG A 35 0.60 -8.23 11.53
CA ARG A 35 1.54 -9.30 11.95
C ARG A 35 2.04 -10.13 10.78
N HIS A 36 1.36 -10.08 9.63
CA HIS A 36 1.82 -10.71 8.40
C HIS A 36 2.93 -9.93 7.69
N LEU A 37 3.18 -8.67 8.09
CA LEU A 37 4.21 -7.81 7.53
C LEU A 37 5.62 -8.33 7.87
N ALA A 38 6.38 -8.62 6.83
CA ALA A 38 7.77 -9.08 6.94
C ALA A 38 8.59 -8.52 5.77
N PRO A 39 9.94 -8.55 5.86
CA PRO A 39 10.79 -8.20 4.72
C PRO A 39 10.37 -8.97 3.46
N GLY A 40 10.15 -8.24 2.36
CA GLY A 40 9.69 -8.83 1.09
C GLY A 40 8.19 -9.19 1.03
N ARG A 41 7.44 -9.05 2.13
CA ARG A 41 6.02 -9.43 2.23
C ARG A 41 5.17 -8.22 2.67
N PRO A 42 4.71 -7.40 1.72
CA PRO A 42 3.85 -6.25 2.02
C PRO A 42 2.43 -6.70 2.38
N VAL A 43 1.69 -5.82 3.04
CA VAL A 43 0.29 -6.03 3.42
C VAL A 43 -0.56 -4.92 2.80
N TYR A 44 -1.58 -5.28 2.01
CA TYR A 44 -2.60 -4.34 1.55
C TYR A 44 -3.64 -4.18 2.65
N ALA A 45 -4.04 -2.96 2.99
CA ALA A 45 -5.03 -2.71 4.02
C ALA A 45 -5.80 -1.42 3.75
N ALA A 46 -6.92 -1.27 4.44
CA ALA A 46 -7.66 -0.02 4.51
C ALA A 46 -7.82 0.45 5.95
N MET A 47 -8.01 1.76 6.11
CA MET A 47 -8.55 2.39 7.31
C MET A 47 -10.02 2.73 7.04
N LEU A 48 -10.90 2.39 7.99
CA LEU A 48 -12.34 2.53 7.83
C LEU A 48 -12.92 3.55 8.82
N THR A 49 -14.14 4.01 8.52
CA THR A 49 -15.00 4.65 9.52
C THR A 49 -15.47 3.63 10.55
N PRO A 50 -15.95 4.07 11.73
CA PRO A 50 -16.62 3.16 12.68
C PRO A 50 -17.82 2.41 12.06
N GLN A 51 -18.46 2.99 11.03
CA GLN A 51 -19.56 2.38 10.29
C GLN A 51 -19.09 1.40 9.19
N GLY A 52 -17.79 1.09 9.11
CA GLY A 52 -17.23 0.15 8.14
C GLY A 52 -17.04 0.70 6.73
N LYS A 53 -17.19 2.02 6.54
CA LYS A 53 -17.00 2.65 5.24
C LYS A 53 -15.54 2.97 4.97
N TYR A 54 -15.16 2.93 3.70
CA TYR A 54 -13.81 3.26 3.24
C TYR A 54 -13.38 4.69 3.62
N LEU A 55 -12.12 4.87 4.04
CA LEU A 55 -11.48 6.20 4.18
C LEU A 55 -10.16 6.30 3.41
N PHE A 56 -9.31 5.28 3.55
CA PHE A 56 -7.98 5.19 2.94
C PHE A 56 -7.62 3.74 2.66
N ASP A 57 -6.95 3.46 1.55
CA ASP A 57 -6.23 2.21 1.30
C ASP A 57 -4.74 2.49 1.12
N PHE A 58 -3.92 1.49 1.44
CA PHE A 58 -2.48 1.61 1.35
C PHE A 58 -1.80 0.24 1.45
N PHE A 59 -0.51 0.24 1.13
CA PHE A 59 0.37 -0.90 1.33
C PHE A 59 1.27 -0.59 2.52
N LEU A 60 1.29 -1.52 3.48
CA LEU A 60 2.26 -1.54 4.54
C LEU A 60 3.47 -2.34 4.08
N VAL A 61 4.65 -1.76 4.22
CA VAL A 61 5.92 -2.33 3.77
C VAL A 61 6.94 -2.19 4.89
N GLU A 62 7.75 -3.23 5.11
CA GLU A 62 8.81 -3.18 6.13
C GLU A 62 10.03 -2.44 5.57
N ALA A 63 10.53 -1.45 6.31
CA ALA A 63 11.58 -0.54 5.83
C ALA A 63 13.01 -1.07 5.97
N GLY A 64 13.22 -2.21 6.64
CA GLY A 64 14.52 -2.83 6.91
C GLY A 64 15.14 -2.47 8.25
N ASP A 65 14.63 -1.44 8.93
CA ASP A 65 15.15 -0.92 10.20
C ASP A 65 14.10 -0.91 11.33
N GLY A 66 13.01 -1.67 11.14
CA GLY A 66 11.91 -1.79 12.09
C GLY A 66 10.80 -0.76 11.89
N ALA A 67 10.99 0.26 11.06
CA ALA A 67 9.91 1.15 10.65
C ALA A 67 8.98 0.49 9.62
N VAL A 68 7.78 1.04 9.50
CA VAL A 68 6.80 0.66 8.46
C VAL A 68 6.66 1.80 7.48
N LEU A 69 6.87 1.53 6.19
CA LEU A 69 6.48 2.43 5.11
C LEU A 69 5.01 2.21 4.76
N ILE A 70 4.28 3.29 4.57
CA ILE A 70 2.92 3.31 4.04
C ILE A 70 2.98 3.89 2.64
N ASP A 71 2.74 3.06 1.64
CA ASP A 71 2.54 3.47 0.25
C ASP A 71 1.05 3.75 0.02
N VAL A 72 0.73 5.02 -0.24
CA VAL A 72 -0.63 5.57 -0.33
C VAL A 72 -0.78 6.44 -1.58
N ALA A 73 -2.02 6.70 -2.01
CA ALA A 73 -2.29 7.72 -3.03
C ALA A 73 -1.75 9.10 -2.57
N ALA A 74 -1.02 9.79 -3.45
CA ALA A 74 -0.26 10.99 -3.10
C ALA A 74 -1.16 12.13 -2.59
N ASP A 75 -2.31 12.32 -3.22
CA ASP A 75 -3.34 13.30 -2.85
C ASP A 75 -4.02 12.98 -1.49
N ARG A 76 -3.85 11.76 -0.97
CA ARG A 76 -4.38 11.32 0.33
C ARG A 76 -3.35 11.30 1.45
N ALA A 77 -2.06 11.40 1.14
CA ALA A 77 -0.97 11.21 2.10
C ALA A 77 -1.04 12.16 3.30
N ALA A 78 -1.25 13.45 3.06
CA ALA A 78 -1.35 14.45 4.15
C ALA A 78 -2.57 14.21 5.05
N ALA A 79 -3.72 13.89 4.46
CA ALA A 79 -4.94 13.59 5.19
C ALA A 79 -4.80 12.30 6.02
N LEU A 80 -4.16 11.26 5.47
CA LEU A 80 -3.85 10.03 6.19
C LEU A 80 -2.89 10.29 7.36
N ALA A 81 -1.82 11.06 7.15
CA ALA A 81 -0.85 11.39 8.20
C ALA A 81 -1.51 12.16 9.37
N GLN A 82 -2.36 13.13 9.05
CA GLN A 82 -3.17 13.85 10.05
C GLN A 82 -4.11 12.90 10.80
N ARG A 83 -4.82 12.03 10.05
CA ARG A 83 -5.75 11.05 10.64
C ARG A 83 -5.02 10.11 11.58
N LEU A 84 -3.94 9.49 11.14
CA LEU A 84 -3.09 8.61 11.93
C LEU A 84 -2.59 9.34 13.20
N SER A 85 -2.11 10.56 13.08
CA SER A 85 -1.61 11.35 14.22
C SER A 85 -2.65 11.52 15.34
N MET A 86 -3.95 11.63 15.02
CA MET A 86 -5.01 11.70 16.03
C MET A 86 -5.17 10.41 16.85
N TYR A 87 -4.87 9.23 16.27
CA TYR A 87 -4.96 7.94 16.96
C TYR A 87 -3.70 7.58 17.75
N ARG A 88 -2.63 8.39 17.70
CA ARG A 88 -1.35 8.07 18.32
C ARG A 88 -1.38 8.09 19.86
N LEU A 89 -2.27 8.88 20.47
CA LEU A 89 -2.35 9.22 21.91
C LEU A 89 -1.40 8.42 22.85
N ARG A 90 -0.29 9.08 23.24
CA ARG A 90 0.74 8.58 24.19
C ARG A 90 1.53 7.33 23.78
N ARG A 91 1.39 6.84 22.54
CA ARG A 91 2.24 5.77 22.02
C ARG A 91 3.56 6.31 21.50
N ALA A 92 4.62 5.51 21.63
CA ALA A 92 5.94 5.82 21.10
C ALA A 92 5.99 5.56 19.59
N VAL A 93 5.31 6.41 18.83
CA VAL A 93 5.18 6.32 17.36
C VAL A 93 5.46 7.68 16.70
N THR A 94 6.04 7.68 15.51
CA THR A 94 6.14 8.84 14.61
C THR A 94 5.40 8.58 13.31
N VAL A 95 4.90 9.64 12.68
CA VAL A 95 4.23 9.59 11.37
C VAL A 95 4.79 10.75 10.55
N GLU A 96 5.65 10.44 9.59
CA GLU A 96 6.41 11.42 8.83
C GLU A 96 6.24 11.17 7.33
N ALA A 97 6.40 12.21 6.51
CA ALA A 97 6.50 12.02 5.07
C ALA A 97 7.86 11.40 4.74
N GLU A 98 7.88 10.41 3.85
CA GLU A 98 9.12 9.84 3.31
C GLU A 98 9.33 10.39 1.90
N THR A 99 10.35 11.23 1.75
CA THR A 99 10.65 11.96 0.51
C THR A 99 11.96 11.52 -0.14
N SER A 100 12.73 10.64 0.50
CA SER A 100 14.01 10.14 -0.02
C SER A 100 13.85 8.89 -0.89
N ALA A 101 12.64 8.32 -0.93
CA ALA A 101 12.32 7.15 -1.74
C ALA A 101 11.19 7.46 -2.73
N SER A 102 11.29 6.86 -3.91
CA SER A 102 10.27 6.90 -4.96
C SER A 102 9.58 5.55 -5.11
N VAL A 103 8.36 5.56 -5.66
CA VAL A 103 7.60 4.35 -5.96
C VAL A 103 7.60 4.14 -7.47
N ALA A 104 7.93 2.94 -7.94
CA ALA A 104 7.69 2.52 -9.31
C ALA A 104 6.82 1.25 -9.35
N LEU A 105 6.04 1.14 -10.43
CA LEU A 105 5.18 0.00 -10.69
C LEU A 105 5.71 -0.72 -11.93
N VAL A 106 6.02 -2.01 -11.78
CA VAL A 106 6.63 -2.83 -12.84
C VAL A 106 5.84 -4.13 -13.01
N TRP A 107 5.39 -4.45 -14.22
CA TRP A 107 4.57 -5.63 -14.49
C TRP A 107 4.91 -6.28 -15.84
N GLY A 108 4.39 -7.49 -16.06
CA GLY A 108 4.64 -8.29 -17.25
C GLY A 108 5.32 -9.61 -16.93
N ASP A 109 5.66 -10.36 -17.97
CA ASP A 109 6.30 -11.68 -17.83
C ASP A 109 7.80 -11.52 -17.56
N GLY A 110 8.26 -11.97 -16.39
CA GLY A 110 9.67 -11.91 -16.03
C GLY A 110 9.91 -12.17 -14.54
N PRO A 111 11.19 -12.30 -14.14
CA PRO A 111 11.56 -12.31 -12.72
C PRO A 111 11.28 -10.96 -12.04
N ALA A 112 11.57 -10.84 -10.75
CA ALA A 112 11.59 -9.54 -10.09
C ALA A 112 12.60 -8.61 -10.79
N PRO A 113 12.29 -7.31 -11.00
CA PRO A 113 13.26 -6.37 -11.50
C PRO A 113 14.42 -6.23 -10.51
N ALA A 114 15.65 -6.23 -11.01
CA ALA A 114 16.84 -5.99 -10.21
C ALA A 114 17.10 -4.48 -10.19
N VAL A 115 16.83 -3.85 -9.04
CA VAL A 115 16.97 -2.41 -8.85
C VAL A 115 17.95 -2.22 -7.69
N ASP A 116 19.03 -1.47 -7.92
CA ASP A 116 19.99 -1.17 -6.85
C ASP A 116 19.36 -0.25 -5.80
N ARG A 117 19.72 -0.44 -4.54
CA ARG A 117 19.21 0.33 -3.39
C ARG A 117 17.69 0.50 -3.37
N ALA A 118 16.97 -0.57 -3.70
CA ALA A 118 15.53 -0.58 -3.68
C ALA A 118 14.97 -1.82 -3.01
N LEU A 119 13.84 -1.64 -2.35
CA LEU A 119 12.99 -2.73 -1.91
C LEU A 119 12.01 -3.09 -3.04
N VAL A 120 12.15 -4.31 -3.55
CA VAL A 120 11.28 -4.85 -4.60
C VAL A 120 10.36 -5.89 -3.99
N VAL A 121 9.06 -5.66 -4.04
CA VAL A 121 8.04 -6.56 -3.48
C VAL A 121 6.97 -6.87 -4.50
N ARG A 122 6.42 -8.09 -4.44
CA ARG A 122 5.27 -8.45 -5.27
C ARG A 122 4.03 -7.71 -4.78
N ASP A 123 3.20 -7.21 -5.70
CA ASP A 123 1.95 -6.56 -5.32
C ASP A 123 1.06 -7.55 -4.55
N PRO A 124 0.69 -7.24 -3.30
CA PRO A 124 -0.01 -8.20 -2.44
C PRO A 124 -1.48 -8.40 -2.82
N ARG A 125 -2.04 -7.56 -3.70
CA ARG A 125 -3.44 -7.68 -4.13
C ARG A 125 -3.61 -8.80 -5.15
N THR A 126 -2.69 -8.88 -6.10
CA THR A 126 -2.63 -9.97 -7.07
C THR A 126 -1.26 -9.99 -7.75
N PRO A 127 -0.64 -11.17 -7.95
CA PRO A 127 0.61 -11.30 -8.70
C PRO A 127 0.57 -10.72 -10.12
N ALA A 128 -0.61 -10.60 -10.72
CA ALA A 128 -0.81 -10.08 -12.07
C ALA A 128 -0.53 -8.57 -12.21
N LEU A 129 -0.54 -7.82 -11.09
CA LEU A 129 -0.11 -6.41 -11.07
C LEU A 129 1.42 -6.27 -10.99
N GLY A 130 2.15 -7.38 -10.90
CA GLY A 130 3.61 -7.39 -10.90
C GLY A 130 4.20 -6.98 -9.55
N TRP A 131 5.02 -5.94 -9.60
CA TRP A 131 5.96 -5.57 -8.55
C TRP A 131 5.81 -4.08 -8.20
N ARG A 132 5.98 -3.80 -6.92
CA ARG A 132 6.19 -2.46 -6.37
C ARG A 132 7.67 -2.32 -6.05
N VAL A 133 8.26 -1.23 -6.52
CA VAL A 133 9.66 -0.90 -6.27
C VAL A 133 9.69 0.37 -5.44
N TYR A 134 10.34 0.30 -4.28
CA TYR A 134 10.62 1.44 -3.41
C TYR A 134 12.12 1.72 -3.48
N ALA A 135 12.51 2.72 -4.29
CA ALA A 135 13.92 2.99 -4.57
C ALA A 135 14.39 4.28 -3.88
N ASP A 136 15.49 4.20 -3.14
CA ASP A 136 16.16 5.33 -2.52
C ASP A 136 16.85 6.17 -3.60
N ASP A 137 16.58 7.48 -3.67
CA ASP A 137 17.31 8.51 -4.45
C ASP A 137 18.00 8.01 -5.76
N GLY A 138 17.29 7.21 -6.58
CA GLY A 138 17.88 6.41 -7.64
C GLY A 138 16.89 5.97 -8.72
N GLU A 139 17.40 5.21 -9.70
CA GLU A 139 16.63 4.76 -10.86
C GLU A 139 15.64 3.64 -10.46
N ALA A 140 14.38 4.01 -10.18
CA ALA A 140 13.35 3.07 -9.73
C ALA A 140 12.83 2.11 -10.82
N VAL A 141 13.10 2.41 -12.09
CA VAL A 141 12.74 1.57 -13.25
C VAL A 141 14.02 1.21 -14.00
N PRO A 142 14.51 -0.04 -13.90
CA PRO A 142 15.75 -0.44 -14.56
C PRO A 142 15.70 -0.33 -16.09
N ALA A 143 16.86 -0.17 -16.73
CA ALA A 143 16.97 -0.04 -18.17
C ALA A 143 16.47 -1.26 -18.99
N ASP A 144 16.40 -2.45 -18.39
CA ASP A 144 15.86 -3.66 -19.02
C ASP A 144 14.32 -3.81 -18.87
N VAL A 145 13.67 -2.86 -18.21
CA VAL A 145 12.22 -2.72 -18.12
C VAL A 145 11.74 -1.74 -19.19
N ALA A 146 10.82 -2.17 -20.05
CA ALA A 146 10.27 -1.30 -21.08
C ALA A 146 9.46 -0.14 -20.45
N PRO A 147 9.61 1.11 -20.93
CA PRO A 147 8.80 2.21 -20.43
C PRO A 147 7.30 1.95 -20.64
N ALA A 148 6.50 2.30 -19.64
CA ALA A 148 5.04 2.30 -19.71
C ALA A 148 4.48 3.62 -19.19
N THR A 149 3.18 3.80 -19.32
CA THR A 149 2.46 4.98 -18.81
C THR A 149 1.51 4.62 -17.69
N ARG A 150 1.04 5.64 -16.99
CA ARG A 150 -0.07 5.51 -16.03
C ARG A 150 -1.32 4.87 -16.67
N ALA A 151 -1.66 5.28 -17.90
CA ALA A 151 -2.82 4.74 -18.62
C ALA A 151 -2.69 3.23 -18.91
N ASP A 152 -1.48 2.74 -19.22
CA ASP A 152 -1.24 1.30 -19.43
C ASP A 152 -1.51 0.49 -18.15
N TYR A 153 -1.13 1.05 -17.00
CA TYR A 153 -1.38 0.44 -15.70
C TYR A 153 -2.86 0.53 -15.31
N ASP A 154 -3.53 1.65 -15.60
CA ASP A 154 -4.98 1.80 -15.39
C ASP A 154 -5.76 0.74 -16.18
N ALA A 155 -5.43 0.53 -17.46
CA ALA A 155 -6.04 -0.51 -18.27
C ALA A 155 -5.83 -1.91 -17.65
N LEU A 156 -4.64 -2.20 -17.12
CA LEU A 156 -4.35 -3.46 -16.44
C LEU A 156 -5.19 -3.64 -15.17
N ARG A 157 -5.21 -2.65 -14.25
CA ARG A 157 -5.97 -2.78 -12.99
C ARG A 157 -7.46 -2.93 -13.25
N VAL A 158 -8.01 -2.22 -14.25
CA VAL A 158 -9.42 -2.31 -14.63
C VAL A 158 -9.73 -3.70 -15.16
N ALA A 159 -8.88 -4.25 -16.04
CA ALA A 159 -9.04 -5.62 -16.55
C ALA A 159 -8.96 -6.69 -15.44
N LEU A 160 -8.23 -6.42 -14.35
CA LEU A 160 -8.11 -7.30 -13.18
C LEU A 160 -9.18 -7.06 -12.10
N GLY A 161 -10.07 -6.08 -12.31
CA GLY A 161 -11.06 -5.68 -11.32
C GLY A 161 -10.44 -5.20 -10.01
N VAL A 162 -9.35 -4.43 -10.09
CA VAL A 162 -8.63 -3.87 -8.93
C VAL A 162 -9.02 -2.40 -8.80
N PRO A 163 -9.71 -2.01 -7.71
CA PRO A 163 -10.24 -0.67 -7.55
C PRO A 163 -9.12 0.34 -7.25
N GLU A 164 -9.40 1.61 -7.51
CA GLU A 164 -8.51 2.72 -7.20
C GLU A 164 -9.20 3.79 -6.35
N THR A 165 -8.41 4.39 -5.46
CA THR A 165 -8.82 5.52 -4.62
C THR A 165 -9.23 6.74 -5.44
N GLY A 166 -10.39 7.30 -5.10
CA GLY A 166 -10.98 8.43 -5.82
C GLY A 166 -11.71 8.05 -7.11
N VAL A 167 -11.66 6.77 -7.52
CA VAL A 167 -12.39 6.27 -8.69
C VAL A 167 -13.48 5.29 -8.27
N GLU A 168 -13.09 4.10 -7.78
CA GLU A 168 -14.03 3.11 -7.24
C GLU A 168 -14.09 3.11 -5.70
N LEU A 169 -13.00 3.56 -5.04
CA LEU A 169 -12.97 3.71 -3.58
C LEU A 169 -13.27 5.17 -3.22
N ILE A 170 -14.53 5.43 -2.85
CA ILE A 170 -15.04 6.74 -2.49
C ILE A 170 -15.13 6.82 -0.96
N PRO A 171 -14.39 7.76 -0.32
CA PRO A 171 -14.44 7.93 1.13
C PRO A 171 -15.86 8.16 1.64
N ASP A 172 -16.18 7.58 2.79
CA ASP A 172 -17.48 7.68 3.46
C ASP A 172 -18.67 7.13 2.65
N ASP A 173 -18.41 6.41 1.55
CA ASP A 173 -19.43 5.80 0.70
C ASP A 173 -19.17 4.30 0.47
N THR A 174 -18.02 3.95 -0.11
CA THR A 174 -17.72 2.57 -0.50
C THR A 174 -17.57 1.62 0.70
N PHE A 175 -18.18 0.43 0.60
CA PHE A 175 -17.88 -0.71 1.48
C PHE A 175 -16.76 -1.57 0.89
N ILE A 176 -15.73 -1.88 1.68
CA ILE A 176 -14.53 -2.54 1.16
C ILE A 176 -14.78 -3.97 0.64
N LEU A 177 -15.78 -4.67 1.17
CA LEU A 177 -16.14 -6.02 0.71
C LEU A 177 -16.80 -5.99 -0.67
N GLU A 178 -17.62 -4.97 -0.95
CA GLU A 178 -18.20 -4.74 -2.28
C GLU A 178 -17.12 -4.36 -3.30
N ALA A 179 -16.06 -3.69 -2.85
CA ALA A 179 -14.87 -3.37 -3.65
C ALA A 179 -13.87 -4.54 -3.79
N GLY A 180 -14.19 -5.72 -3.24
CA GLY A 180 -13.40 -6.94 -3.42
C GLY A 180 -12.15 -7.05 -2.54
N PHE A 181 -12.09 -6.35 -1.40
CA PHE A 181 -10.92 -6.40 -0.51
C PHE A 181 -10.60 -7.81 -0.01
N GLU A 182 -11.60 -8.68 0.20
CA GLU A 182 -11.33 -10.09 0.55
C GLU A 182 -10.52 -10.80 -0.54
N ARG A 183 -10.98 -10.70 -1.80
CA ARG A 183 -10.31 -11.28 -2.97
C ARG A 183 -8.91 -10.69 -3.18
N LEU A 184 -8.73 -9.42 -2.83
CA LEU A 184 -7.48 -8.67 -2.98
C LEU A 184 -6.60 -8.72 -1.72
N HIS A 185 -6.89 -9.63 -0.79
CA HIS A 185 -6.11 -9.82 0.43
C HIS A 185 -5.94 -8.52 1.26
N GLY A 186 -6.96 -7.65 1.25
CA GLY A 186 -6.99 -6.34 1.89
C GLY A 186 -7.70 -6.32 3.25
N VAL A 187 -8.26 -7.44 3.70
CA VAL A 187 -8.95 -7.59 4.97
C VAL A 187 -8.66 -8.97 5.56
N ASP A 188 -8.53 -9.05 6.88
CA ASP A 188 -8.39 -10.32 7.61
C ASP A 188 -9.56 -10.46 8.58
N PHE A 189 -10.36 -11.53 8.45
CA PHE A 189 -11.50 -11.79 9.34
C PHE A 189 -11.11 -12.51 10.63
N ARG A 190 -9.86 -12.97 10.76
CA ARG A 190 -9.36 -13.73 11.91
C ARG A 190 -8.51 -12.88 12.86
N LYS A 191 -8.24 -11.62 12.52
CA LYS A 191 -7.54 -10.69 13.40
C LYS A 191 -8.46 -10.16 14.51
N GLY A 192 -7.83 -9.59 15.54
CA GLY A 192 -8.55 -8.92 16.64
C GLY A 192 -9.18 -7.59 16.20
N CYS A 193 -9.88 -6.95 17.16
CA CYS A 193 -10.66 -5.73 16.94
C CYS A 193 -9.91 -4.63 16.17
N TYR A 194 -10.55 -4.10 15.12
CA TYR A 194 -10.13 -2.88 14.43
C TYR A 194 -11.33 -1.95 14.16
N VAL A 195 -11.06 -0.67 13.88
CA VAL A 195 -12.10 0.33 13.61
C VAL A 195 -12.92 -0.06 12.37
N GLY A 196 -14.24 -0.14 12.50
CA GLY A 196 -15.16 -0.49 11.41
C GLY A 196 -15.42 -1.99 11.23
N GLN A 197 -14.86 -2.84 12.12
CA GLN A 197 -15.02 -4.29 12.02
C GLN A 197 -16.47 -4.77 12.18
N GLU A 198 -17.30 -4.13 13.02
CA GLU A 198 -18.67 -4.60 13.32
C GLU A 198 -19.56 -4.75 12.08
N VAL A 199 -19.31 -3.96 11.03
CA VAL A 199 -20.04 -4.01 9.75
C VAL A 199 -19.29 -4.84 8.70
N THR A 200 -18.01 -5.14 8.93
CA THR A 200 -17.15 -5.90 8.00
C THR A 200 -17.08 -7.39 8.35
N ALA A 201 -17.33 -7.76 9.60
CA ALA A 201 -17.16 -9.12 10.15
C ALA A 201 -18.25 -10.11 9.71
#